data_AF-A0A7J2WR76-F1
#
_entry.id   AF-A0A7J2WR76-F1
#
_cell.length_a   1.000
_cell.length_b   1.000
_cell.length_c   1.000
_cell.angle_alpha   90.00
_cell.angle_beta   90.00
_cell.angle_gamma   90.00
#
_symmetry.space_group_name_H-M   'P 1'
#
loop_
_entity.id
_entity.type
_entity.pdbx_description
1 polymer ?
#
loop_
_entity_poly.entity_id
_entity_poly.type
_entity_poly.pdbx_seq_one_letter_code
_entity_poly.pdbx_strand_id
1 'polypeptide(L)'
;MDSYKLELRGAVIKGDRLLLVREKGRKDWSIPGDSVEPGRSLRDSLSEIIADSTGLHIDVIRAIDVREADGDKVRITYLCKPISGKLRPGRGNKEVRWVELSKAAELPLSGPARDAVNILTSKFILFIRNRDLRRVIIGVPKGHVHKRIVMELVDGLIVLHEATVENLVRAFIEVEMHPFRRAIVLEGRELERRKEGYSKYQLLEVEMGDEEVEDLITGILGLDEGESED
;
A
#
# COMPACT_ATOMS: atom_id res chain seq x y z
N MET A 1 23.81 -30.77 11.11
CA MET A 1 22.54 -30.04 11.30
C MET A 1 22.50 -29.06 10.15
N ASP A 2 21.64 -29.28 9.15
CA ASP A 2 21.57 -28.38 8.00
C ASP A 2 21.14 -27.01 8.51
N SER A 3 22.02 -26.02 8.36
CA SER A 3 21.78 -24.67 8.83
C SER A 3 21.04 -23.90 7.76
N TYR A 4 19.76 -23.61 7.98
CA TYR A 4 19.01 -22.75 7.08
C TYR A 4 19.70 -21.39 6.94
N LYS A 5 19.86 -20.93 5.70
CA LYS A 5 20.40 -19.60 5.40
C LYS A 5 19.27 -18.58 5.43
N LEU A 6 19.46 -17.47 6.12
CA LEU A 6 18.48 -16.39 6.13
C LEU A 6 18.80 -15.38 5.02
N GLU A 7 17.77 -14.96 4.29
CA GLU A 7 17.84 -13.83 3.36
C GLU A 7 16.92 -12.73 3.84
N LEU A 8 17.44 -11.52 3.98
CA LEU A 8 16.63 -10.35 4.29
C LEU A 8 16.47 -9.49 3.05
N ARG A 9 15.24 -9.06 2.78
CA ARG A 9 14.91 -8.12 1.70
C ARG A 9 14.08 -6.96 2.27
N GLY A 10 14.29 -5.76 1.73
CA GLY A 10 13.56 -4.56 2.14
C GLY A 10 12.79 -3.95 0.98
N ALA A 11 11.47 -4.03 1.04
CA ALA A 11 10.58 -3.24 0.21
C ALA A 11 10.50 -1.81 0.78
N VAL A 12 11.39 -0.93 0.34
CA VAL A 12 11.47 0.45 0.84
C VAL A 12 10.51 1.34 0.05
N ILE A 13 9.50 1.91 0.72
CA ILE A 13 8.46 2.75 0.12
C ILE A 13 8.62 4.21 0.51
N LYS A 14 8.53 5.10 -0.48
CA LYS A 14 8.45 6.56 -0.31
C LYS A 14 7.31 7.11 -1.16
N GLY A 15 6.19 7.44 -0.51
CA GLY A 15 4.97 7.82 -1.22
C GLY A 15 4.43 6.64 -2.03
N ASP A 16 4.26 6.84 -3.34
CA ASP A 16 3.85 5.83 -4.32
C ASP A 16 5.03 5.11 -4.98
N ARG A 17 6.26 5.31 -4.50
CA ARG A 17 7.47 4.75 -5.13
C ARG A 17 8.13 3.65 -4.31
N LEU A 18 8.54 2.60 -4.99
CA LEU A 18 9.38 1.51 -4.50
C LEU A 18 10.85 1.76 -4.88
N LEU A 19 11.74 1.52 -3.93
CA LEU A 19 13.19 1.50 -4.18
C LEU A 19 13.56 0.18 -4.87
N LEU A 20 14.15 0.29 -6.06
CA LEU A 20 14.73 -0.85 -6.76
C LEU A 20 16.23 -0.67 -6.93
N VAL A 21 16.93 -1.79 -6.87
CA VAL A 21 18.37 -1.91 -7.09
C VAL A 21 18.64 -2.86 -8.24
N ARG A 22 19.75 -2.64 -8.94
CA ARG A 22 20.21 -3.54 -10.00
C ARG A 22 21.70 -3.78 -9.86
N GLU A 23 22.06 -5.04 -9.70
CA GLU A 23 23.43 -5.49 -9.50
C GLU A 23 24.29 -5.33 -10.77
N LYS A 24 25.61 -5.20 -10.58
CA LYS A 24 26.55 -5.22 -11.70
C LYS A 24 26.48 -6.59 -12.41
N GLY A 25 26.35 -6.57 -13.74
CA GLY A 25 26.23 -7.79 -14.55
C GLY A 25 24.81 -8.35 -14.64
N ARG A 26 23.85 -7.82 -13.87
CA ARG A 26 22.44 -8.23 -13.93
C ARG A 26 21.56 -7.25 -14.73
N LYS A 27 20.54 -7.83 -15.38
CA LYS A 27 19.56 -7.08 -16.17
C LYS A 27 18.27 -6.82 -15.39
N ASP A 28 17.97 -7.68 -14.42
CA ASP A 28 16.78 -7.63 -13.60
C ASP A 28 16.94 -6.69 -12.40
N TRP A 29 15.82 -6.05 -12.03
CA TRP A 29 15.68 -5.21 -10.85
C TRP A 29 15.25 -6.05 -9.66
N SER A 30 15.81 -5.74 -8.50
CA SER A 30 15.47 -6.36 -7.23
C SER A 30 15.14 -5.32 -6.18
N ILE A 31 14.59 -5.77 -5.05
CA ILE A 31 14.54 -5.00 -3.82
C ILE A 31 15.85 -5.21 -3.05
N PRO A 32 16.39 -4.19 -2.38
CA PRO A 32 17.67 -4.29 -1.69
C PRO A 32 17.61 -5.31 -0.56
N GLY A 33 18.73 -5.98 -0.32
CA GLY A 33 18.86 -6.99 0.72
C GLY A 33 19.96 -8.00 0.40
N ASP A 34 20.28 -8.84 1.38
CA ASP A 34 21.36 -9.82 1.30
C ASP A 34 21.11 -10.99 2.28
N SER A 35 21.96 -12.00 2.20
CA SER A 35 21.96 -13.13 3.13
C SER A 35 22.61 -12.72 4.45
N VAL A 36 22.12 -13.29 5.55
CA VAL A 36 22.62 -13.01 6.90
C VAL A 36 22.80 -14.29 7.70
N GLU A 37 23.76 -14.25 8.62
CA GLU A 37 23.94 -15.30 9.62
C GLU A 37 22.97 -15.08 10.81
N PRO A 38 22.36 -16.14 11.36
CA PRO A 38 21.58 -16.05 12.58
C PRO A 38 22.40 -15.50 13.77
N GLY A 39 21.72 -14.86 14.72
CA GLY A 39 22.33 -14.40 15.99
C GLY A 39 22.50 -12.88 16.11
N ARG A 40 22.25 -12.11 15.05
CA ARG A 40 22.06 -10.65 15.12
C ARG A 40 20.58 -10.30 14.97
N SER A 41 20.23 -9.09 15.38
CA SER A 41 18.93 -8.48 15.07
C SER A 41 18.74 -8.41 13.55
N LEU A 42 17.66 -9.04 13.06
CA LEU A 42 17.34 -9.04 11.61
C LEU A 42 17.02 -7.63 11.12
N ARG A 43 16.35 -6.81 11.95
CA ARG A 43 16.00 -5.43 11.59
C ARG A 43 17.24 -4.54 11.47
N ASP A 44 18.18 -4.68 12.39
CA ASP A 44 19.43 -3.90 12.36
C ASP A 44 20.32 -4.35 11.20
N SER A 45 20.43 -5.67 10.99
CA SER A 45 21.16 -6.25 9.85
C SER A 45 20.62 -5.73 8.52
N LEU A 46 19.29 -5.73 8.34
CA LEU A 46 18.68 -5.21 7.12
C LEU A 46 18.93 -3.70 6.94
N SER A 47 18.90 -2.93 8.03
CA SER A 47 19.16 -1.48 7.99
C SER A 47 20.59 -1.18 7.56
N GLU A 48 21.58 -1.93 8.07
CA GLU A 48 22.98 -1.86 7.65
C GLU A 48 23.14 -2.22 6.16
N ILE A 49 22.55 -3.35 5.73
CA ILE A 49 22.60 -3.81 4.33
C ILE A 49 22.03 -2.76 3.37
N ILE A 50 20.91 -2.13 3.71
CA ILE A 50 20.28 -1.13 2.84
C ILE A 50 21.09 0.16 2.81
N ALA A 51 21.65 0.59 3.93
CA ALA A 51 22.55 1.75 3.97
C ALA A 51 23.79 1.53 3.08
N ASP A 52 24.42 0.37 3.17
CA ASP A 52 25.62 0.02 2.40
C ASP A 52 25.34 -0.11 0.89
N SER A 53 24.15 -0.61 0.53
CA SER A 53 23.78 -0.90 -0.86
C SER A 53 23.13 0.27 -1.59
N THR A 54 22.57 1.25 -0.86
CA THR A 54 21.78 2.36 -1.45
C THR A 54 22.07 3.75 -0.89
N GLY A 55 22.85 3.86 0.19
CA GLY A 55 23.11 5.13 0.89
C GLY A 55 21.94 5.68 1.70
N LEU A 56 20.89 4.90 1.92
CA LEU A 56 19.70 5.29 2.67
C LEU A 56 19.65 4.63 4.04
N HIS A 57 19.32 5.41 5.06
CA HIS A 57 18.91 4.88 6.36
C HIS A 57 17.40 4.69 6.37
N ILE A 58 16.94 3.57 6.88
CA ILE A 58 15.54 3.16 6.84
C ILE A 58 14.99 2.84 8.23
N ASP A 59 13.68 2.92 8.34
CA ASP A 59 12.88 2.36 9.42
C ASP A 59 12.26 1.05 8.92
N VAL A 60 12.50 -0.05 9.64
CA VAL A 60 11.92 -1.36 9.33
C VAL A 60 10.58 -1.45 10.03
N ILE A 61 9.47 -1.50 9.28
CA ILE A 61 8.12 -1.45 9.84
C ILE A 61 7.67 -2.84 10.28
N ARG A 62 7.44 -3.74 9.31
CA ARG A 62 6.93 -5.10 9.55
C ARG A 62 7.38 -6.05 8.44
N ALA A 63 7.43 -7.34 8.75
CA ALA A 63 7.52 -8.37 7.71
C ALA A 63 6.21 -8.36 6.90
N ILE A 64 6.34 -8.45 5.58
CA ILE A 64 5.22 -8.55 4.64
C ILE A 64 5.18 -9.88 3.90
N ASP A 65 6.26 -10.65 3.97
CA ASP A 65 6.36 -11.97 3.36
C ASP A 65 7.43 -12.81 4.05
N VAL A 66 7.19 -14.12 4.19
CA VAL A 66 8.17 -15.12 4.64
C VAL A 66 8.01 -16.34 3.74
N ARG A 67 9.09 -16.73 3.07
CA ARG A 67 9.07 -17.85 2.12
C ARG A 67 10.33 -18.69 2.22
N GLU A 68 10.19 -19.97 1.95
CA GLU A 68 11.31 -20.81 1.53
C GLU A 68 11.77 -20.34 0.14
N ALA A 69 13.03 -19.98 0.03
CA ALA A 69 13.72 -19.64 -1.20
C ALA A 69 14.63 -20.81 -1.59
N ASP A 70 14.91 -20.97 -2.89
CA ASP A 70 15.69 -22.07 -3.49
C ASP A 70 16.67 -22.77 -2.53
N GLY A 71 16.39 -24.04 -2.20
CA GLY A 71 17.23 -24.89 -1.33
C GLY A 71 16.92 -24.75 0.17
N ASP A 72 17.96 -24.51 0.97
CA ASP A 72 17.95 -24.40 2.43
C ASP A 72 17.78 -22.96 2.92
N LYS A 73 17.15 -22.08 2.12
CA LYS A 73 17.12 -20.65 2.38
C LYS A 73 15.73 -20.19 2.81
N VAL A 74 15.62 -19.39 3.87
CA VAL A 74 14.38 -18.70 4.24
C VAL A 74 14.55 -17.22 3.96
N ARG A 75 13.68 -16.67 3.11
CA ARG A 75 13.64 -15.24 2.78
C ARG A 75 12.54 -14.54 3.57
N ILE A 76 12.92 -13.44 4.21
CA ILE A 76 11.99 -12.54 4.89
C ILE A 76 12.04 -11.18 4.18
N THR A 77 10.88 -10.74 3.69
CA THR A 77 10.72 -9.42 3.08
C THR A 77 10.06 -8.47 4.07
N TYR A 78 10.70 -7.34 4.35
CA TYR A 78 10.20 -6.30 5.23
C TYR A 78 9.72 -5.07 4.46
N LEU A 79 8.59 -4.52 4.88
CA LEU A 79 8.19 -3.17 4.49
C LEU A 79 9.00 -2.15 5.30
N CYS A 80 9.62 -1.21 4.59
CA CYS A 80 10.51 -0.21 5.16
C CYS A 80 10.16 1.19 4.67
N LYS A 81 10.55 2.23 5.43
CA LYS A 81 10.44 3.64 5.03
C LYS A 81 11.81 4.32 5.11
N PRO A 82 12.18 5.22 4.18
CA PRO A 82 13.43 5.97 4.33
C PRO A 82 13.30 7.02 5.44
N ILE A 83 14.30 7.08 6.31
CA ILE A 83 14.43 8.10 7.37
C ILE A 83 15.33 9.24 6.89
N SER A 84 16.49 8.89 6.32
CA SER A 84 17.52 9.86 5.93
C SER A 84 18.47 9.27 4.89
N GLY A 85 19.49 10.04 4.50
CA GLY A 85 20.51 9.63 3.53
C GLY A 85 20.24 10.18 2.12
N LYS A 86 21.19 9.92 1.22
CA LYS A 86 21.13 10.33 -0.18
C LYS A 86 21.26 9.09 -1.04
N LEU A 87 20.26 8.88 -1.91
CA LEU A 87 20.21 7.73 -2.79
C LEU A 87 21.44 7.70 -3.71
N ARG A 88 22.20 6.62 -3.65
CA ARG A 88 23.37 6.38 -4.52
C ARG A 88 23.63 4.87 -4.66
N PRO A 89 24.14 4.40 -5.80
CA PRO A 89 24.55 3.00 -5.91
C PRO A 89 25.66 2.69 -4.89
N GLY A 90 25.39 1.76 -4.00
CA GLY A 90 26.32 1.25 -3.01
C GLY A 90 26.97 -0.07 -3.42
N ARG A 91 27.42 -0.84 -2.43
CA ARG A 91 28.12 -2.12 -2.65
C ARG A 91 27.29 -3.05 -3.56
N GLY A 92 27.94 -3.64 -4.57
CA GLY A 92 27.33 -4.63 -5.48
C GLY A 92 26.39 -4.06 -6.56
N ASN A 93 25.88 -2.84 -6.39
CA ASN A 93 24.88 -2.26 -7.28
C ASN A 93 25.51 -1.43 -8.40
N LYS A 94 24.99 -1.62 -9.62
CA LYS A 94 25.23 -0.74 -10.77
C LYS A 94 24.34 0.49 -10.70
N GLU A 95 23.10 0.29 -10.28
CA GLU A 95 22.06 1.32 -10.33
C GLU A 95 21.08 1.15 -9.17
N VAL A 96 20.57 2.26 -8.66
CA VAL A 96 19.49 2.31 -7.68
C VAL A 96 18.54 3.43 -8.08
N ARG A 97 17.23 3.21 -7.97
CA ARG A 97 16.24 4.24 -8.32
C ARG A 97 14.90 4.06 -7.61
N TRP A 98 14.18 5.16 -7.49
CA TRP A 98 12.77 5.15 -7.12
C TRP A 98 11.93 4.88 -8.37
N VAL A 99 11.08 3.86 -8.32
CA VAL A 99 10.11 3.53 -9.38
C VAL A 99 8.71 3.64 -8.82
N GLU A 100 7.81 4.27 -9.56
CA GLU A 100 6.39 4.29 -9.24
C GLU A 100 5.87 2.86 -9.12
N LEU A 101 5.19 2.53 -8.02
CA LEU A 101 4.79 1.15 -7.71
C LEU A 101 3.91 0.56 -8.81
N SER A 102 3.02 1.38 -9.39
CA SER A 102 2.16 1.05 -10.54
C SER A 102 2.94 0.62 -11.78
N LYS A 103 4.14 1.17 -11.99
CA LYS A 103 5.01 0.89 -13.16
C LYS A 103 6.09 -0.14 -12.87
N ALA A 104 6.26 -0.55 -11.61
CA ALA A 104 7.33 -1.46 -11.22
C ALA A 104 7.17 -2.84 -11.90
N ALA A 105 5.93 -3.30 -12.08
CA ALA A 105 5.62 -4.58 -12.74
C ALA A 105 6.02 -4.64 -14.23
N GLU A 106 6.20 -3.50 -14.88
CA GLU A 106 6.62 -3.41 -16.30
C GLU A 106 8.13 -3.64 -16.49
N LEU A 107 8.89 -3.65 -15.40
CA LEU A 107 10.34 -3.85 -15.43
C LEU A 107 10.70 -5.33 -15.42
N PRO A 108 11.90 -5.71 -15.90
CA PRO A 108 12.41 -7.05 -15.67
C PRO A 108 12.70 -7.21 -14.17
N LEU A 109 11.77 -7.77 -13.41
CA LEU A 109 11.90 -7.98 -11.96
C LEU A 109 12.44 -9.38 -11.65
N SER A 110 13.37 -9.44 -10.70
CA SER A 110 13.73 -10.67 -9.98
C SER A 110 12.54 -11.20 -9.17
N GLY A 111 12.57 -12.48 -8.77
CA GLY A 111 11.54 -13.09 -7.92
C GLY A 111 11.18 -12.24 -6.69
N PRO A 112 12.14 -11.87 -5.83
CA PRO A 112 11.86 -11.06 -4.63
C PRO A 112 11.18 -9.73 -4.92
N ALA A 113 11.58 -9.03 -5.98
CA ALA A 113 10.95 -7.76 -6.34
C ALA A 113 9.54 -7.96 -6.91
N ARG A 114 9.32 -9.00 -7.70
CA ARG A 114 7.98 -9.34 -8.22
C ARG A 114 7.03 -9.70 -7.08
N ASP A 115 7.48 -10.51 -6.14
CA ASP A 115 6.69 -10.90 -4.97
C ASP A 115 6.33 -9.67 -4.13
N ALA A 116 7.30 -8.79 -3.87
CA ALA A 116 7.03 -7.54 -3.15
C ALA A 116 6.05 -6.62 -3.91
N VAL A 117 6.21 -6.44 -5.22
CA VAL A 117 5.27 -5.65 -6.02
C VAL A 117 3.88 -6.25 -5.97
N ASN A 118 3.75 -7.57 -6.12
CA ASN A 118 2.46 -8.27 -6.02
C ASN A 118 1.82 -8.01 -4.66
N ILE A 119 2.54 -8.28 -3.55
CA ILE A 119 2.02 -8.09 -2.19
C ILE A 119 1.60 -6.63 -1.95
N LEU A 120 2.39 -5.67 -2.42
CA LEU A 120 2.12 -4.25 -2.21
C LEU A 120 1.00 -3.70 -3.10
N THR A 121 0.68 -4.39 -4.20
CA THR A 121 -0.38 -3.98 -5.14
C THR A 121 -1.62 -4.87 -5.07
N SER A 122 -1.55 -5.98 -4.35
CA SER A 122 -2.68 -6.85 -4.08
C SER A 122 -3.80 -6.06 -3.43
N LYS A 123 -4.97 -6.08 -4.06
CA LYS A 123 -6.19 -5.60 -3.45
C LYS A 123 -6.48 -6.43 -2.21
N PHE A 124 -6.85 -5.77 -1.13
CA PHE A 124 -7.37 -6.42 0.07
C PHE A 124 -8.68 -5.76 0.46
N ILE A 125 -9.57 -6.55 1.05
CA ILE A 125 -10.81 -6.05 1.64
C ILE A 125 -10.58 -5.94 3.14
N LEU A 126 -10.85 -4.77 3.71
CA LEU A 126 -10.78 -4.52 5.13
C LEU A 126 -12.19 -4.25 5.66
N PHE A 127 -12.73 -5.20 6.41
CA PHE A 127 -13.99 -5.03 7.14
C PHE A 127 -13.75 -4.29 8.45
N ILE A 128 -14.40 -3.14 8.62
CA ILE A 128 -14.27 -2.31 9.82
C ILE A 128 -15.66 -2.17 10.44
N ARG A 129 -15.83 -2.72 11.64
CA ARG A 129 -17.04 -2.53 12.44
C ARG A 129 -16.76 -1.52 13.55
N ASN A 130 -17.83 -1.00 14.16
CA ASN A 130 -17.70 -0.08 15.29
C ASN A 130 -16.83 -0.64 16.43
N ARG A 131 -16.87 -1.95 16.69
CA ARG A 131 -16.04 -2.59 17.73
C ARG A 131 -14.56 -2.70 17.38
N ASP A 132 -14.21 -2.58 16.10
CA ASP A 132 -12.83 -2.63 15.62
C ASP A 132 -12.17 -1.24 15.72
N LEU A 133 -12.96 -0.18 15.92
CA LEU A 133 -12.52 1.20 16.12
C LEU A 133 -12.25 1.50 17.61
N ARG A 134 -11.05 1.99 17.92
CA ARG A 134 -10.74 2.59 19.22
C ARG A 134 -11.29 4.00 19.34
N ARG A 135 -11.13 4.81 18.30
CA ARG A 135 -11.67 6.18 18.21
C ARG A 135 -11.60 6.72 16.79
N VAL A 136 -12.37 7.78 16.53
CA VAL A 136 -12.31 8.58 15.31
C VAL A 136 -11.92 10.01 15.69
N ILE A 137 -10.93 10.57 14.99
CA ILE A 137 -10.42 11.93 15.20
C ILE A 137 -10.69 12.74 13.94
N ILE A 138 -11.32 13.90 14.07
CA ILE A 138 -11.61 14.80 12.95
C ILE A 138 -11.08 16.19 13.28
N GLY A 139 -10.32 16.79 12.37
CA GLY A 139 -9.83 18.15 12.54
C GLY A 139 -8.84 18.58 11.47
N VAL A 140 -8.44 19.85 11.50
CA VAL A 140 -7.41 20.40 10.60
C VAL A 140 -6.03 20.19 11.25
N PRO A 141 -5.11 19.42 10.65
CA PRO A 141 -3.77 19.27 11.18
C PRO A 141 -3.05 20.63 11.24
N LYS A 142 -2.12 20.80 12.19
CA LYS A 142 -1.31 22.03 12.26
C LYS A 142 -0.62 22.30 10.92
N GLY A 143 -0.68 23.55 10.45
CA GLY A 143 -0.08 23.98 9.18
C GLY A 143 -0.83 23.53 7.92
N HIS A 144 -2.03 22.96 8.04
CA HIS A 144 -2.85 22.53 6.90
C HIS A 144 -4.13 23.36 6.83
N VAL A 145 -4.77 23.37 5.66
CA VAL A 145 -6.04 24.08 5.44
C VAL A 145 -7.24 23.13 5.58
N HIS A 146 -7.08 21.87 5.14
CA HIS A 146 -8.16 20.91 5.04
C HIS A 146 -8.22 19.93 6.21
N LYS A 147 -9.43 19.46 6.52
CA LYS A 147 -9.66 18.45 7.57
C LYS A 147 -9.00 17.11 7.21
N ARG A 148 -8.70 16.34 8.24
CA ARG A 148 -8.37 14.92 8.18
C ARG A 148 -9.29 14.16 9.14
N ILE A 149 -9.69 12.98 8.71
CA ILE A 149 -10.43 12.02 9.53
C ILE A 149 -9.48 10.85 9.76
N VAL A 150 -9.15 10.57 11.02
CA VAL A 150 -8.28 9.46 11.41
C VAL A 150 -9.15 8.45 12.17
N MET A 151 -9.28 7.25 11.62
CA MET A 151 -9.89 6.10 12.28
C MET A 151 -8.77 5.28 12.91
N GLU A 152 -8.72 5.23 14.24
CA GLU A 152 -7.76 4.43 14.98
C GLU A 152 -8.34 3.04 15.25
N LEU A 153 -7.72 2.01 14.67
CA LEU A 153 -8.07 0.60 14.84
C LEU A 153 -7.26 -0.03 15.98
N VAL A 154 -7.53 -1.31 16.26
CA VAL A 154 -6.75 -2.10 17.25
C VAL A 154 -5.28 -2.25 16.83
N ASP A 155 -5.01 -2.32 15.54
CA ASP A 155 -3.71 -2.69 14.95
C ASP A 155 -3.26 -1.74 13.82
N GLY A 156 -3.97 -0.64 13.59
CA GLY A 156 -3.69 0.27 12.49
C GLY A 156 -4.39 1.61 12.56
N LEU A 157 -4.09 2.48 11.59
CA LEU A 157 -4.72 3.79 11.40
C LEU A 157 -5.19 3.89 9.95
N ILE A 158 -6.40 4.42 9.74
CA ILE A 158 -6.89 4.85 8.43
C ILE A 158 -7.04 6.35 8.45
N VAL A 159 -6.47 7.03 7.44
CA VAL A 159 -6.52 8.49 7.33
C VAL A 159 -7.22 8.86 6.03
N LEU A 160 -8.33 9.60 6.15
CA LEU A 160 -9.12 10.10 5.03
C LEU A 160 -8.93 11.60 4.87
N HIS A 161 -8.88 12.05 3.61
CA HIS A 161 -8.92 13.46 3.27
C HIS A 161 -10.35 14.00 3.33
N GLU A 162 -10.49 15.29 3.65
CA GLU A 162 -11.78 16.01 3.70
C GLU A 162 -12.66 15.72 2.47
N ALA A 163 -12.13 15.95 1.27
CA ALA A 163 -12.87 15.72 0.02
C ALA A 163 -13.33 14.26 -0.18
N THR A 164 -12.61 13.28 0.35
CA THR A 164 -13.02 11.87 0.28
C THR A 164 -14.25 11.63 1.15
N VAL A 165 -14.25 12.17 2.37
CA VAL A 165 -15.37 12.05 3.30
C VAL A 165 -16.60 12.82 2.83
N GLU A 166 -16.41 14.01 2.25
CA GLU A 166 -17.51 14.79 1.67
C GLU A 166 -18.22 14.02 0.54
N ASN A 167 -17.46 13.35 -0.34
CA ASN A 167 -18.05 12.53 -1.40
C ASN A 167 -18.79 11.31 -0.85
N LEU A 168 -18.23 10.64 0.16
CA LEU A 168 -18.88 9.52 0.84
C LEU A 168 -20.19 9.95 1.51
N VAL A 169 -20.17 11.05 2.28
CA VAL A 169 -21.35 11.56 2.98
C VAL A 169 -22.42 12.00 1.99
N ARG A 170 -22.04 12.67 0.89
CA ARG A 170 -22.98 13.03 -0.18
C ARG A 170 -23.64 11.80 -0.77
N ALA A 171 -22.87 10.77 -1.10
CA ALA A 171 -23.39 9.53 -1.66
C ALA A 171 -24.36 8.83 -0.71
N PHE A 172 -23.97 8.73 0.56
CA PHE A 172 -24.78 8.10 1.60
C PHE A 172 -26.11 8.83 1.80
N ILE A 173 -26.08 10.16 1.92
CA ILE A 173 -27.29 10.97 2.06
C ILE A 173 -28.19 10.83 0.83
N GLU A 174 -27.64 10.79 -0.38
CA GLU A 174 -28.43 10.64 -1.61
C GLU A 174 -29.22 9.33 -1.62
N VAL A 175 -28.57 8.20 -1.28
CA VAL A 175 -29.24 6.90 -1.19
C VAL A 175 -30.31 6.89 -0.10
N GLU A 176 -29.98 7.39 1.10
CA GLU A 176 -30.90 7.35 2.25
C GLU A 176 -32.12 8.27 2.10
N MET A 177 -31.95 9.42 1.43
CA MET A 177 -32.97 10.48 1.41
C MET A 177 -33.76 10.54 0.10
N HIS A 178 -33.33 9.85 -0.96
CA HIS A 178 -34.04 9.85 -2.23
C HIS A 178 -35.20 8.84 -2.24
N PRO A 179 -36.41 9.20 -2.69
CA PRO A 179 -37.61 8.37 -2.52
C PRO A 179 -37.61 7.03 -3.28
N PHE A 180 -36.75 6.88 -4.29
CA PHE A 180 -36.72 5.70 -5.17
C PHE A 180 -35.34 5.10 -5.40
N ARG A 181 -34.28 5.73 -4.89
CA ARG A 181 -32.91 5.35 -5.24
C ARG A 181 -32.35 4.48 -4.15
N ARG A 182 -31.82 3.32 -4.51
CA ARG A 182 -31.37 2.27 -3.59
C ARG A 182 -29.86 2.15 -3.55
N ALA A 183 -29.18 2.47 -4.65
CA ALA A 183 -27.74 2.33 -4.74
C ALA A 183 -27.13 3.36 -5.70
N ILE A 184 -25.89 3.78 -5.41
CA ILE A 184 -25.11 4.65 -6.30
C ILE A 184 -23.65 4.21 -6.32
N VAL A 185 -22.98 4.49 -7.44
CA VAL A 185 -21.53 4.34 -7.57
C VAL A 185 -20.91 5.69 -7.93
N LEU A 186 -19.79 6.01 -7.27
CA LEU A 186 -18.99 7.18 -7.62
C LEU A 186 -17.60 6.73 -8.10
N GLU A 187 -17.13 7.31 -9.21
CA GLU A 187 -15.82 7.04 -9.79
C GLU A 187 -14.91 8.27 -9.76
N GLY A 188 -13.62 8.02 -9.56
CA GLY A 188 -12.59 9.04 -9.57
C GLY A 188 -12.37 9.64 -10.95
N ARG A 189 -12.53 10.96 -11.07
CA ARG A 189 -12.27 11.72 -12.30
C ARG A 189 -11.45 12.96 -12.00
N GLU A 190 -10.58 13.31 -12.94
CA GLU A 190 -9.83 14.57 -12.92
C GLU A 190 -10.61 15.63 -13.70
N LEU A 191 -10.87 16.79 -13.09
CA LEU A 191 -11.73 17.83 -13.64
C LEU A 191 -10.93 19.06 -14.06
N GLU A 192 -11.07 19.44 -15.33
CA GLU A 192 -10.48 20.67 -15.87
C GLU A 192 -11.17 21.91 -15.32
N ARG A 193 -12.51 21.89 -15.23
CA ARG A 193 -13.34 22.97 -14.69
C ARG A 193 -14.02 22.53 -13.40
N ARG A 194 -13.95 23.37 -12.39
CA ARG A 194 -14.54 23.15 -11.06
C ARG A 194 -14.75 24.48 -10.34
N LYS A 195 -15.57 24.47 -9.30
CA LYS A 195 -15.76 25.63 -8.41
C LYS A 195 -14.45 25.95 -7.66
N GLU A 196 -14.26 27.20 -7.30
CA GLU A 196 -13.09 27.63 -6.52
C GLU A 196 -13.03 26.89 -5.18
N GLY A 197 -11.82 26.46 -4.77
CA GLY A 197 -11.61 25.68 -3.55
C GLY A 197 -11.84 24.17 -3.67
N TYR A 198 -12.39 23.68 -4.79
CA TYR A 198 -12.63 22.25 -4.98
C TYR A 198 -11.36 21.52 -5.47
N SER A 199 -11.22 20.26 -5.04
CA SER A 199 -10.15 19.37 -5.50
C SER A 199 -10.25 19.10 -7.00
N LYS A 200 -9.10 19.03 -7.68
CA LYS A 200 -9.01 18.64 -9.09
C LYS A 200 -9.48 17.21 -9.33
N TYR A 201 -9.23 16.32 -8.37
CA TYR A 201 -9.74 14.95 -8.35
C TYR A 201 -11.02 14.89 -7.53
N GLN A 202 -12.09 14.39 -8.13
CA GLN A 202 -13.41 14.24 -7.51
C GLN A 202 -13.95 12.83 -7.76
N LEU A 203 -14.84 12.38 -6.89
CA LEU A 203 -15.67 11.20 -7.13
C LEU A 203 -17.00 11.67 -7.73
N LEU A 204 -17.25 11.31 -8.98
CA LEU A 204 -18.48 11.66 -9.69
C LEU A 204 -19.34 10.44 -9.90
N GLU A 205 -20.65 10.64 -9.85
CA GLU A 205 -21.62 9.58 -10.08
C GLU A 205 -21.50 9.03 -11.51
N VAL A 206 -21.60 7.71 -11.63
CA VAL A 206 -21.69 7.03 -12.92
C VAL A 206 -23.16 6.73 -13.21
N GLU A 207 -23.55 6.85 -14.46
CA GLU A 207 -24.85 6.37 -14.94
C GLU A 207 -24.85 4.84 -14.92
N MET A 208 -25.35 4.28 -13.82
CA MET A 208 -25.48 2.85 -13.57
C MET A 208 -26.81 2.60 -12.85
N GLY A 209 -27.54 1.55 -13.24
CA GLY A 209 -28.82 1.22 -12.61
C GLY A 209 -28.63 0.64 -11.20
N ASP A 210 -29.60 0.86 -10.31
CA ASP A 210 -29.52 0.41 -8.91
C ASP A 210 -29.19 -1.08 -8.76
N GLU A 211 -29.85 -1.95 -9.56
CA GLU A 211 -29.61 -3.40 -9.56
C GLU A 211 -28.17 -3.75 -9.94
N GLU A 212 -27.60 -3.09 -10.96
CA GLU A 212 -26.21 -3.29 -11.38
C GLU A 212 -25.21 -2.84 -10.30
N VAL A 213 -25.52 -1.78 -9.55
CA VAL A 213 -24.70 -1.35 -8.42
C VAL A 213 -24.80 -2.35 -7.26
N GLU A 214 -25.99 -2.89 -6.98
CA GLU A 214 -26.21 -3.91 -5.95
C GLU A 214 -25.43 -5.19 -6.27
N ASP A 215 -25.48 -5.67 -7.51
CA ASP A 215 -24.71 -6.83 -7.98
C ASP A 215 -23.20 -6.60 -7.84
N LEU A 216 -22.73 -5.38 -8.15
CA LEU A 216 -21.33 -5.00 -7.96
C LEU A 216 -20.92 -5.11 -6.48
N ILE A 217 -21.76 -4.64 -5.55
CA ILE A 217 -21.50 -4.74 -4.11
C ILE A 217 -21.45 -6.22 -3.69
N THR A 218 -22.46 -7.01 -4.05
CA THR A 218 -22.57 -8.45 -3.75
C THR A 218 -21.33 -9.21 -4.23
N GLY A 219 -20.91 -8.97 -5.48
CA GLY A 219 -19.71 -9.56 -6.05
C GLY A 219 -18.41 -9.14 -5.36
N ILE A 220 -18.28 -7.88 -4.93
CA ILE A 220 -17.11 -7.41 -4.17
C ILE A 220 -17.05 -8.06 -2.79
N LEU A 221 -18.20 -8.20 -2.12
CA LEU A 221 -18.28 -8.81 -0.79
C LEU A 221 -18.08 -10.34 -0.84
N GLY A 222 -18.18 -10.94 -2.03
CA GLY A 222 -18.13 -12.39 -2.19
C GLY A 222 -19.32 -13.07 -1.53
N LEU A 223 -20.46 -12.39 -1.48
CA LEU A 223 -21.72 -12.96 -1.02
C LEU A 223 -22.35 -13.69 -2.20
N ASP A 224 -22.63 -14.99 -2.08
CA ASP A 224 -23.44 -15.69 -3.07
C ASP A 224 -24.90 -15.19 -2.93
N GLU A 225 -25.66 -15.09 -4.04
CA GLU A 225 -27.07 -14.66 -4.10
C GLU A 225 -28.07 -15.55 -3.30
N GLY A 226 -27.59 -16.42 -2.40
CA GLY A 226 -28.39 -17.41 -1.68
C GLY A 226 -28.37 -17.33 -0.15
N GLU A 227 -27.53 -16.50 0.47
CA GLU A 227 -27.54 -16.32 1.93
C GLU A 227 -28.24 -15.02 2.30
N SER A 228 -29.57 -15.08 2.30
CA SER A 228 -30.38 -14.11 3.05
C SER A 228 -30.12 -14.35 4.54
N GLU A 229 -29.50 -13.37 5.20
CA GLU A 229 -29.55 -13.27 6.66
C GLU A 229 -30.95 -12.78 7.05
N ASP A 230 -31.79 -13.71 7.54
CA ASP A 230 -32.99 -13.43 8.35
C ASP A 230 -32.63 -12.73 9.68
#